data_AF-W7YSF7-F1
#
_entry.id   AF-W7YSF7-F1
#
_cell.length_a   1.000
_cell.length_b   1.000
_cell.length_c   1.000
_cell.angle_alpha   90.00
_cell.angle_beta   90.00
_cell.angle_gamma   90.00
#
_symmetry.space_group_name_H-M   'P 1'
#
loop_
_entity.id
_entity.type
_entity.pdbx_description
1 polymer ?
#
loop_
_entity_poly.entity_id
_entity_poly.type
_entity_poly.pdbx_seq_one_letter_code
_entity_poly.pdbx_strand_id
1 'polypeptide(L)' 'MFTYLKEQQPGNTEDSAIQWNFTKFLVNRSGEVVGRFEPKETPEVMTSAIEELL' A
#
# COMPACT_ATOMS: atom_id res chain seq x y z
N MET A 1 -4.27 2.55 -14.94
CA MET A 1 -4.81 1.50 -14.07
C MET A 1 -4.60 1.79 -12.58
N PHE A 2 -3.39 2.14 -12.12
CA PHE A 2 -3.11 2.33 -10.68
C PHE A 2 -3.14 3.77 -10.14
N THR A 3 -3.68 4.73 -10.91
CA THR A 3 -3.67 6.16 -10.54
C THR A 3 -4.31 6.40 -9.18
N TYR A 4 -5.52 5.86 -8.96
CA TYR A 4 -6.25 6.01 -7.70
C TYR A 4 -5.46 5.52 -6.48
N LEU A 5 -4.82 4.34 -6.55
CA LEU A 5 -4.06 3.79 -5.42
C LEU A 5 -2.86 4.67 -5.03
N LYS A 6 -2.15 5.22 -6.03
CA LYS A 6 -1.02 6.13 -5.81
C LYS A 6 -1.45 7.46 -5.21
N GLU A 7 -2.63 7.95 -5.56
CA GLU A 7 -3.19 9.19 -5.01
C GLU A 7 -3.66 9.03 -3.56
N GLN A 8 -4.26 7.87 -3.23
CA GLN A 8 -4.70 7.59 -1.86
C GLN A 8 -3.52 7.32 -0.92
N GLN A 9 -2.49 6.61 -1.40
CA GLN A 9 -1.27 6.31 -0.63
C GLN A 9 -0.03 6.62 -1.49
N PRO A 10 0.46 7.88 -1.42
CA PRO A 10 1.67 8.30 -2.12
C PRO A 10 2.88 7.45 -1.73
N GLY A 11 3.76 7.22 -2.71
CA GLY A 11 5.01 6.50 -2.52
C GLY A 11 6.17 7.42 -2.17
N ASN A 12 7.33 6.83 -1.93
CA ASN A 12 8.54 7.58 -1.57
C ASN A 12 9.20 8.34 -2.73
N THR A 13 8.74 8.13 -3.96
CA THR A 13 9.24 8.86 -5.14
C THR A 13 8.42 10.11 -5.39
N GLU A 14 9.03 11.08 -6.08
CA GLU A 14 8.39 12.35 -6.45
C GLU A 14 7.07 12.14 -7.23
N ASP A 15 6.99 11.12 -8.09
CA ASP A 15 5.81 10.76 -8.87
C ASP A 15 4.96 9.63 -8.24
N SER A 16 5.35 9.18 -7.05
CA SER A 16 4.77 8.04 -6.34
C SER A 16 4.67 6.75 -7.16
N ALA A 17 5.52 6.58 -8.18
CA ALA A 17 5.51 5.43 -9.07
C ALA A 17 5.53 4.08 -8.34
N ILE A 18 4.89 3.10 -8.97
CA ILE A 18 5.03 1.69 -8.61
C ILE A 18 6.32 1.23 -9.29
N GLN A 19 7.39 1.11 -8.51
CA GLN A 19 8.74 0.94 -9.04
C GLN A 19 9.00 -0.48 -9.56
N TRP A 20 8.36 -1.50 -8.99
CA TRP A 20 8.59 -2.90 -9.33
C TRP A 20 7.38 -3.79 -9.02
N ASN A 21 7.47 -5.05 -9.43
CA ASN A 21 6.51 -6.08 -9.00
C ASN A 21 6.50 -6.17 -7.46
N PHE A 22 5.31 -6.45 -6.90
CA PHE A 22 5.06 -6.60 -5.46
C PHE A 22 4.98 -5.32 -4.61
N THR A 23 4.66 -4.15 -5.19
CA THR A 23 4.04 -3.07 -4.38
C THR A 23 2.66 -3.51 -3.94
N LYS A 24 2.36 -3.39 -2.64
CA LYS A 24 1.12 -3.87 -2.04
C LYS A 24 0.34 -2.69 -1.47
N PHE A 25 -0.99 -2.76 -1.52
CA PHE A 25 -1.88 -1.76 -0.94
C PHE A 25 -2.84 -2.46 0.01
N LEU A 26 -3.03 -1.88 1.20
CA LEU A 26 -3.98 -2.37 2.18
C LEU A 26 -5.29 -1.58 2.03
N VAL A 27 -6.39 -2.30 1.86
CA VAL A 27 -7.72 -1.73 1.66
C VAL A 27 -8.62 -2.21 2.81
N ASN A 28 -9.29 -1.29 3.48
CA ASN A 28 -10.18 -1.62 4.61
C ASN A 28 -11.56 -2.11 4.13
N ARG A 29 -12.42 -2.52 5.07
CA ARG A 29 -13.78 -3.02 4.77
C ARG A 29 -14.70 -1.99 4.12
N SER A 30 -14.41 -0.69 4.27
CA SER A 30 -15.14 0.41 3.63
C SER A 30 -14.66 0.67 2.19
N GLY A 31 -13.61 0.00 1.73
CA GLY A 31 -13.02 0.19 0.40
C GLY A 31 -11.97 1.31 0.34
N GLU A 32 -11.53 1.85 1.48
CA GLU A 32 -10.54 2.92 1.54
C GLU A 32 -9.12 2.32 1.55
N VAL A 33 -8.20 2.96 0.83
CA VAL A 33 -6.79 2.55 0.79
C VAL A 33 -6.07 3.14 2.01
N VAL A 34 -5.76 2.30 2.99
CA VAL A 34 -5.26 2.71 4.31
C VAL A 34 -3.77 2.45 4.50
N GLY A 35 -3.11 1.81 3.54
CA GLY A 35 -1.67 1.62 3.59
C GLY A 35 -1.06 1.23 2.24
N ARG A 36 0.25 1.48 2.12
CA ARG A 36 1.10 1.10 0.98
C ARG A 36 2.38 0.48 1.50
N PHE A 37 2.78 -0.62 0.88
CA PHE A 37 4.01 -1.35 1.20
C PHE A 37 4.86 -1.56 -0.04
N GLU A 38 6.13 -1.19 0.04
CA GLU A 38 7.10 -1.25 -1.05
C GLU A 38 7.57 -2.69 -1.31
N PRO A 39 8.07 -3.00 -2.52
CA PRO A 39 8.43 -4.36 -2.92
C PRO A 39 9.38 -5.10 -1.97
N LYS A 40 10.30 -4.35 -1.35
CA LYS A 40 11.33 -4.87 -0.44
C LYS A 40 10.84 -5.14 0.99
N GLU A 41 9.64 -4.69 1.33
CA GLU A 41 9.07 -4.91 2.66
C GLU A 41 8.59 -6.35 2.79
N THR A 42 8.96 -6.98 3.91
CA THR A 42 8.62 -8.38 4.19
C THR A 42 7.17 -8.49 4.65
N PRO A 43 6.50 -9.64 4.45
CA PRO A 43 5.10 -9.78 4.83
C PRO A 43 4.78 -9.48 6.30
N GLU A 44 5.72 -9.76 7.20
CA GLU A 44 5.54 -9.61 8.64
C GLU A 44 5.31 -8.17 9.07
N VAL A 45 5.82 -7.18 8.31
CA VAL A 45 5.60 -5.77 8.63
C VAL A 45 4.14 -5.34 8.42
N MET A 46 3.38 -6.09 7.61
CA MET A 46 1.97 -5.81 7.35
C MET A 46 1.05 -6.38 8.42
N THR A 47 1.52 -7.31 9.26
CA THR A 47 0.67 -8.04 10.22
C THR A 47 -0.06 -7.08 11.15
N SER A 48 0.65 -6.18 11.82
CA SER A 48 0.03 -5.23 12.75
C SER A 48 -0.96 -4.29 12.05
N ALA A 49 -0.62 -3.79 10.86
CA ALA A 49 -1.51 -2.94 10.08
C ALA A 49 -2.80 -3.67 9.64
N ILE A 50 -2.71 -4.98 9.37
CA ILE A 50 -3.89 -5.81 9.04
C ILE A 50 -4.73 -6.07 10.29
N GLU A 51 -4.10 -6.39 11.42
CA GLU A 51 -4.77 -6.68 12.69
C GLU A 51 -5.55 -5.48 13.24
N GLU A 52 -5.05 -4.25 13.04
CA GLU A 52 -5.75 -3.01 13.40
C GLU A 52 -7.09 -2.82 12.67
N LEU A 53 -7.32 -3.55 11.56
CA LEU A 53 -8.53 -3.43 10.73
C LEU A 53 -9.53 -4.58 10.94
N LEU A 54 -9.25 -5.53 11.85
CA LEU A 54 -10.11 -6.68 12.14
C LEU A 54 -11.30 -6.31 13.03
#